data_AF-A0A0N0D257-F1
#
_entry.id   AF-A0A0N0D257-F1
#
_cell.length_a   1.000
_cell.length_b   1.000
_cell.length_c   1.000
_cell.angle_alpha   90.00
_cell.angle_beta   90.00
_cell.angle_gamma   90.00
#
_symmetry.space_group_name_H-M   'P 1'
#
loop_
_entity.id
_entity.type
_entity.pdbx_description
1 polymer ?
#
loop_
_entity_poly.entity_id
_entity_poly.type
_entity_poly.pdbx_seq_one_letter_code
_entity_poly.pdbx_strand_id
1 'polypeptide(L)' 'MNHSNDILSAAEPVAKAFEKLGILYFIGGSLASSAYGIPRATMDIDMISDLKPNQVKSFVEILSSKYAVDNK' A
#
# COMPACT_ATOMS: atom_id res chain seq x y z
N MET A 1 -6.13 1.40 -21.93
CA MET A 1 -5.73 0.65 -20.72
C MET A 1 -6.22 1.44 -19.52
N ASN A 2 -6.90 0.80 -18.57
CA ASN A 2 -7.55 1.49 -17.44
C ASN A 2 -6.60 1.50 -16.23
N HIS A 3 -5.73 2.52 -16.16
CA HIS A 3 -4.69 2.65 -15.13
C HIS A 3 -5.24 2.62 -13.68
N SER A 4 -6.50 2.99 -13.49
CA SER A 4 -7.17 2.94 -12.19
C SER A 4 -7.30 1.51 -11.65
N ASN A 5 -7.50 0.52 -12.52
CA ASN A 5 -7.57 -0.89 -12.11
C ASN A 5 -6.21 -1.42 -11.65
N ASP A 6 -5.13 -0.96 -12.27
CA ASP A 6 -3.77 -1.41 -11.95
C ASP A 6 -3.34 -0.90 -10.57
N ILE A 7 -3.66 0.36 -10.26
CA ILE A 7 -3.39 0.97 -8.95
C ILE A 7 -4.15 0.24 -7.83
N LEU A 8 -5.45 0.00 -8.02
CA LEU A 8 -6.24 -0.73 -7.02
C LEU A 8 -5.72 -2.16 -6.82
N SER A 9 -5.38 -2.85 -7.90
CA SER A 9 -4.80 -4.20 -7.85
C SER A 9 -3.46 -4.25 -7.11
N ALA A 10 -2.68 -3.16 -7.16
CA ALA A 10 -1.42 -3.04 -6.44
C ALA A 10 -1.61 -2.62 -4.96
N ALA A 11 -2.60 -1.81 -4.61
CA ALA A 11 -2.86 -1.39 -3.23
C ALA A 11 -3.59 -2.45 -2.39
N GLU A 12 -4.57 -3.14 -2.98
CA GLU A 12 -5.49 -4.01 -2.25
C GLU A 12 -4.79 -5.12 -1.44
N PRO A 13 -3.77 -5.84 -1.96
CA PRO A 13 -3.08 -6.86 -1.18
C PRO A 13 -2.34 -6.29 0.04
N VAL A 14 -1.78 -5.08 -0.08
CA VAL A 14 -1.06 -4.40 1.00
C VAL A 14 -2.03 -3.94 2.09
N ALA A 15 -3.16 -3.33 1.70
CA ALA A 15 -4.25 -2.96 2.60
C ALA A 15 -4.78 -4.18 3.37
N LYS A 16 -5.06 -5.29 2.68
CA LYS A 16 -5.50 -6.54 3.31
C LYS A 16 -4.47 -7.12 4.29
N ALA A 17 -3.18 -6.96 4.02
CA ALA A 17 -2.13 -7.38 4.94
C ALA A 17 -2.14 -6.53 6.22
N PHE A 18 -2.33 -5.21 6.11
CA PHE A 18 -2.51 -4.34 7.28
C PHE A 18 -3.75 -4.73 8.10
N GLU A 19 -4.91 -4.90 7.44
CA GLU A 19 -6.16 -5.30 8.08
C GLU A 19 -6.02 -6.64 8.82
N LYS A 20 -5.40 -7.64 8.19
CA LYS A 20 -5.17 -8.98 8.78
C LYS A 20 -4.29 -8.93 10.02
N LEU A 21 -3.33 -8.01 10.08
CA LEU A 21 -2.41 -7.84 11.20
C LEU A 21 -2.88 -6.80 12.22
N GLY A 22 -4.04 -6.17 12.01
CA GLY A 22 -4.56 -5.10 12.87
C GLY A 22 -3.71 -3.83 12.86
N ILE A 23 -3.04 -3.54 11.73
CA ILE A 23 -2.18 -2.37 11.57
C ILE A 23 -3.02 -1.21 11.02
N LEU A 24 -3.02 -0.08 11.72
CA LEU A 24 -3.65 1.15 11.22
C LEU A 24 -2.86 1.70 10.04
N TYR A 25 -3.54 2.17 9.00
CA TYR A 25 -2.91 2.75 7.83
C TYR A 25 -3.75 3.85 7.18
N PHE A 26 -3.10 4.68 6.38
CA PHE A 26 -3.70 5.68 5.53
C PHE A 26 -3.09 5.62 4.13
N ILE A 27 -3.89 5.89 3.11
CA ILE A 27 -3.44 6.10 1.74
C ILE A 27 -3.12 7.58 1.57
N GLY A 28 -1.93 7.88 1.05
CA GLY A 28 -1.45 9.23 0.80
C GLY A 28 -1.22 9.52 -0.68
N GLY A 29 -0.31 10.45 -0.93
CA GLY A 29 0.24 10.66 -2.26
C GLY A 29 -0.74 11.17 -3.30
N SER A 30 -0.44 10.84 -4.56
CA SER A 30 -1.23 11.22 -5.72
C SER A 30 -2.62 10.59 -5.73
N LEU A 31 -2.77 9.39 -5.15
CA LEU A 31 -4.05 8.70 -5.03
C LEU A 31 -5.01 9.46 -4.09
N ALA A 32 -4.53 9.87 -2.91
CA ALA A 32 -5.32 10.71 -2.00
C ALA A 32 -5.64 12.09 -2.61
N SER A 33 -4.65 12.71 -3.28
CA SER A 33 -4.84 13.99 -3.99
C SER A 33 -5.83 13.88 -5.14
N SER A 34 -5.89 12.74 -5.84
CA SER A 34 -6.84 12.55 -6.95
C SER A 34 -8.26 12.27 -6.46
N ALA A 35 -8.39 11.64 -5.28
CA ALA A 35 -9.69 11.39 -4.67
C ALA A 35 -10.29 12.64 -3.99
N TYR A 36 -9.45 13.48 -3.37
CA TYR A 36 -9.90 14.59 -2.51
C TYR A 36 -9.31 15.97 -2.85
N GLY A 37 -8.56 16.11 -3.95
CA GLY A 37 -7.83 17.33 -4.31
C GLY A 37 -7.64 17.51 -5.82
N ILE A 38 -6.49 18.06 -6.23
CA ILE A 38 -6.15 18.25 -7.65
C ILE A 38 -5.61 16.93 -8.21
N PRO A 39 -6.18 16.41 -9.33
CA PRO A 39 -5.68 15.20 -9.96
C PRO A 39 -4.21 15.33 -10.35
N ARG A 40 -3.38 14.42 -9.85
CA ARG A 40 -2.02 14.17 -10.33
C ARG A 40 -1.88 12.66 -10.48
N ALA A 41 -1.38 12.22 -11.63
CA ALA A 41 -1.12 10.81 -11.86
C ALA A 41 0.38 10.54 -11.66
N THR A 42 0.72 9.82 -10.59
CA THR A 42 2.01 9.14 -10.46
C THR A 42 1.77 7.64 -10.60
N MET A 43 2.77 6.87 -11.03
CA MET A 43 2.68 5.40 -11.16
C MET A 43 3.15 4.70 -9.88
N ASP A 44 2.71 5.20 -8.73
CA ASP A 44 3.06 4.68 -7.41
C ASP A 44 1.91 4.88 -6.41
N ILE A 45 2.06 4.29 -5.22
CA ILE A 45 1.07 4.33 -4.14
C ILE A 45 1.82 4.58 -2.85
N ASP A 46 1.49 5.69 -2.21
CA ASP A 46 2.04 6.03 -0.90
C ASP A 46 1.09 5.53 0.20
N MET A 47 1.64 4.78 1.16
CA MET A 47 0.89 4.32 2.34
C MET A 47 1.67 4.66 3.61
N ILE A 48 0.97 5.20 4.61
CA ILE A 48 1.50 5.44 5.95
C ILE A 48 0.85 4.41 6.87
N SER A 49 1.63 3.73 7.70
CA SER A 49 1.10 2.72 8.63
C SER A 49 1.71 2.83 10.01
N ASP A 50 0.97 2.41 11.03
CA ASP A 50 1.47 2.26 12.41
C ASP A 50 2.15 0.89 12.60
N LEU A 51 2.98 0.49 11.64
CA LEU A 51 3.68 -0.80 11.63
C LEU A 51 4.75 -0.81 12.74
N LYS A 52 4.67 -1.79 13.65
CA LYS A 52 5.65 -1.98 14.71
C LYS A 52 6.77 -2.94 14.28
N PRO A 53 8.00 -2.82 14.82
CA PRO A 53 9.12 -3.69 14.44
C PRO A 53 8.85 -5.19 14.54
N ASN A 54 8.08 -5.63 15.55
CA ASN A 54 7.70 -7.03 15.74
C ASN A 54 6.67 -7.54 14.71
N GLN A 55 6.00 -6.66 13.97
CA GLN A 55 5.03 -7.00 12.93
C GLN A 55 5.66 -7.08 11.54
N VAL A 56 6.86 -6.51 11.34
CA VAL A 56 7.54 -6.42 10.03
C VAL A 56 7.69 -7.80 9.39
N LYS A 57 8.16 -8.79 10.15
CA LYS A 57 8.36 -10.15 9.64
C LYS A 57 7.05 -10.74 9.09
N SER A 58 5.98 -10.71 9.87
CA SER A 58 4.68 -11.24 9.44
C SER A 58 4.09 -10.48 8.25
N PHE A 59 4.29 -9.16 8.20
CA PHE A 59 3.86 -8.33 7.08
C PHE A 59 4.60 -8.72 5.78
N VAL A 60 5.93 -8.86 5.83
CA VAL A 60 6.75 -9.31 4.70
C VAL A 60 6.38 -10.72 4.25
N GLU A 61 6.18 -11.65 5.18
CA GLU A 61 5.78 -13.02 4.86
C GLU A 61 4.47 -13.08 4.08
N ILE A 62 3.46 -12.28 4.45
CA ILE A 62 2.17 -12.20 3.74
C ILE A 62 2.34 -11.71 2.28
N LEU A 63 3.25 -10.76 2.04
CA LEU A 63 3.37 -10.07 0.75
C LEU A 63 4.46 -10.63 -0.17
N SER A 64 5.42 -11.38 0.35
CA SER A 64 6.63 -11.85 -0.36
C SER A 64 6.37 -12.64 -1.65
N SER A 65 5.20 -13.26 -1.80
CA SER A 65 4.82 -13.98 -3.03
C SER A 65 4.41 -13.06 -4.19
N LYS A 66 4.12 -11.78 -3.91
CA LYS A 66 3.57 -10.82 -4.88
C LYS A 66 4.37 -9.52 -4.99
N TYR A 67 5.18 -9.19 -3.98
CA TYR A 67 5.93 -7.95 -3.91
C TYR A 67 7.40 -8.22 -3.65
N ALA A 68 8.26 -7.44 -4.31
CA ALA A 68 9.66 -7.34 -3.91
C ALA A 68 9.74 -6.56 -2.59
N VAL A 69 10.64 -6.99 -1.71
CA VAL A 69 10.92 -6.34 -0.43
C VAL A 69 12.39 -5.95 -0.42
N ASP A 70 12.65 -4.68 -0.16
CA ASP A 70 14.01 -4.14 -0.03
C ASP A 70 14.36 -4.02 1.46
N ASN A 71 15.47 -4.64 1.86
CA ASN A 71 16.00 -4.62 3.23
C ASN A 71 17.26 -3.76 3.24
N LYS A 72 17.10 -2.44 3.14
CA LYS A 72 18.22 -1.50 3.30
C LYS A 72 18.66 -1.39 4.76
#